data_AF-A0ABD3XDX8-F1
#
_entry.id   AF-A0ABD3XDX8-F1
#
_cell.length_a   1.000
_cell.length_b   1.000
_cell.length_c   1.000
_cell.angle_alpha   90.00
_cell.angle_beta   90.00
_cell.angle_gamma   90.00
#
_symmetry.space_group_name_H-M   'P 1'
#
loop_
_entity.id
_entity.type
_entity.pdbx_description
1 polymer ?
#
loop_
_entity_poly.entity_id
_entity_poly.type
_entity_poly.pdbx_seq_one_letter_code
_entity_poly.pdbx_strand_id
1 'polypeptide(L)'
;MASSCIEPYASCPETTHFARMCRIVVDVLRDILWQVLTHEITPADLPIQVQKYHYKLKSLDRKIKTWLVGISPSSSEIPSAEKFDVSSIYTLIRNLCSTIPSPTAKWGNPPPAGGITLGDDIERVREFRNTLYGHATQAKIDTADFNNICTYIINVVSRFDVYFSATCKAMKCNFKCDIDTVLTCSMDKTLEDEYIEKLKDIVNLFDEVKGQVDDAEHAVCRAEADVNNVMQQVTETSKNVRDATQDVGIALQEVNNVNREVGTVKEDVDNVNRKVGHIEKNVDNVKQDLIHVQQEVPKIHQKVDDVEQEVGTVMQKVSEVMENVCDISQEVGYAKQEVGSVNQAVQNVQQDVTNAIQNISDVKQDVITVQQEVGSVNQEVGRVNQEVGNVRKKVGKISRNVADVKQNVGDVHEQVGDVKQTIRNVKQLVGDVKQHLTILQNEAGVKQQVGDVKTNLEILHDKVDVLKKGKMFDKLFNIQCYHGITLKLCRI
;
A
#
# COMPACT_ATOMS: atom_id res chain seq x y z
N MET A 1 -20.04 1.48 15.29
CA MET A 1 -19.83 1.32 13.83
C MET A 1 -18.60 2.15 13.48
N ALA A 2 -17.43 1.51 13.50
CA ALA A 2 -16.16 2.14 13.21
C ALA A 2 -16.12 2.54 11.72
N SER A 3 -16.14 3.84 11.40
CA SER A 3 -15.76 4.29 10.07
C SER A 3 -14.25 4.49 10.07
N SER A 4 -13.51 3.38 9.89
CA SER A 4 -12.05 3.29 9.84
C SER A 4 -11.35 4.60 9.47
N CYS A 5 -10.38 5.03 10.29
CA CYS A 5 -9.43 6.08 9.91
C CYS A 5 -8.83 5.73 8.55
N ILE A 6 -9.19 6.49 7.53
CA ILE A 6 -8.61 6.37 6.19
C ILE A 6 -7.27 7.08 6.26
N GLU A 7 -6.18 6.35 6.50
CA GLU A 7 -4.84 6.86 6.31
C GLU A 7 -4.71 7.34 4.85
N PRO A 8 -4.56 8.66 4.59
CA PRO A 8 -4.73 9.21 3.26
C PRO A 8 -3.66 8.74 2.26
N TYR A 9 -2.52 8.30 2.79
CA TYR A 9 -1.37 7.80 2.03
C TYR A 9 -1.07 6.32 2.30
N ALA A 10 -1.95 5.60 3.00
CA ALA A 10 -1.78 4.16 3.16
C ALA A 10 -1.73 3.48 1.81
N SER A 11 -0.88 2.45 1.73
CA SER A 11 -0.83 1.57 0.58
C SER A 11 -2.18 0.87 0.42
N CYS A 12 -2.72 0.94 -0.79
CA CYS A 12 -3.93 0.24 -1.20
C CYS A 12 -3.70 -0.42 -2.57
N PRO A 13 -4.57 -1.36 -3.01
CA PRO A 13 -4.44 -1.99 -4.31
C PRO A 13 -4.27 -0.98 -5.46
N GLU A 14 -4.97 0.15 -5.42
CA GLU A 14 -4.90 1.21 -6.42
C GLU A 14 -3.55 1.93 -6.45
N THR A 15 -2.88 2.09 -5.30
CA THR A 15 -1.50 2.62 -5.26
C THR A 15 -0.50 1.61 -5.79
N THR A 16 -0.72 0.31 -5.57
CA THR A 16 0.09 -0.77 -6.14
C THR A 16 -0.07 -0.83 -7.66
N HIS A 17 -1.30 -0.70 -8.18
CA HIS A 17 -1.57 -0.60 -9.61
C HIS A 17 -0.80 0.56 -10.25
N PHE A 18 -0.87 1.75 -9.65
CA PHE A 18 -0.11 2.91 -10.09
C PHE A 18 1.40 2.66 -10.10
N ALA A 19 1.95 2.11 -9.01
CA ALA A 19 3.37 1.81 -8.92
C ALA A 19 3.84 0.81 -9.99
N ARG A 20 3.05 -0.24 -10.27
CA ARG A 20 3.32 -1.19 -11.36
C ARG A 20 3.29 -0.51 -12.72
N MET A 21 2.32 0.37 -12.97
CA MET A 21 2.25 1.15 -14.22
C MET A 21 3.48 2.06 -14.39
N CYS A 22 3.92 2.72 -13.32
CA CYS A 22 5.14 3.51 -13.33
C CYS A 22 6.36 2.67 -13.73
N ARG A 23 6.53 1.47 -13.15
CA ARG A 23 7.63 0.56 -13.51
C ARG A 23 7.55 0.11 -14.97
N ILE A 24 6.36 -0.25 -15.46
CA ILE A 24 6.18 -0.63 -16.87
C ILE A 24 6.58 0.51 -17.79
N VAL A 25 6.12 1.74 -17.53
CA VAL A 25 6.42 2.90 -18.36
C VAL A 25 7.89 3.30 -18.29
N VAL A 26 8.44 3.41 -17.08
CA VAL A 26 9.78 3.96 -16.85
C VAL A 26 10.87 2.96 -17.19
N ASP A 27 10.63 1.65 -16.99
CA ASP A 27 11.61 0.60 -17.23
C ASP A 27 11.33 -0.13 -18.55
N VAL A 28 10.24 -0.88 -18.63
CA VAL A 28 10.02 -1.79 -19.76
C VAL A 28 9.82 -1.02 -21.07
N LEU A 29 8.96 0.00 -21.09
CA LEU A 29 8.72 0.79 -22.30
C LEU A 29 9.92 1.65 -22.69
N ARG A 30 10.71 2.13 -21.71
CA ARG A 30 11.99 2.80 -21.98
C ARG A 30 12.94 1.85 -22.70
N ASP A 31 13.07 0.63 -22.22
CA ASP A 31 14.00 -0.37 -22.78
C ASP A 31 13.56 -0.80 -24.19
N ILE A 32 12.25 -0.91 -24.46
CA ILE A 32 11.70 -1.11 -25.81
C ILE A 32 12.10 0.03 -26.74
N LEU A 33 11.87 1.29 -26.35
CA LEU A 33 12.25 2.43 -27.19
C LEU A 33 13.78 2.49 -27.37
N TRP A 34 14.55 2.17 -26.34
CA TRP A 34 16.00 2.11 -26.44
C TRP A 34 16.46 1.08 -27.48
N GLN A 35 15.83 -0.10 -27.50
CA GLN A 35 16.14 -1.13 -28.48
C GLN A 35 15.75 -0.71 -29.91
N VAL A 36 14.62 -0.02 -30.09
CA VAL A 36 14.27 0.59 -31.38
C VAL A 36 15.33 1.60 -31.82
N LEU A 37 15.74 2.51 -30.94
CA LEU A 37 16.76 3.52 -31.26
C LEU A 37 18.10 2.88 -31.63
N THR A 38 18.56 1.91 -30.82
CA THR A 38 19.87 1.29 -30.97
C THR A 38 19.98 0.36 -32.18
N HIS A 39 18.84 -0.05 -32.73
CA HIS A 39 18.79 -0.74 -34.01
C HIS A 39 19.10 0.18 -35.19
N GLU A 40 18.53 1.39 -35.16
CA GLU A 40 18.68 2.37 -36.23
C GLU A 40 20.02 3.09 -36.15
N ILE A 41 20.51 3.31 -34.92
CA ILE A 41 21.75 4.04 -34.63
C ILE A 41 22.48 3.28 -33.53
N THR A 42 23.65 2.73 -33.84
CA THR A 42 24.42 2.01 -32.83
C THR A 42 24.75 2.94 -31.65
N PRO A 43 24.84 2.41 -30.41
CA PRO A 43 25.17 3.24 -29.25
C PRO A 43 26.45 4.07 -29.43
N ALA A 44 27.45 3.54 -30.15
CA ALA A 44 28.69 4.23 -30.47
C ALA A 44 28.52 5.38 -31.47
N ASP A 45 27.58 5.28 -32.42
CA ASP A 45 27.32 6.30 -33.44
C ASP A 45 26.31 7.35 -32.98
N LEU A 46 25.55 7.08 -31.91
CA LEU A 46 24.55 7.99 -31.37
C LEU A 46 25.08 9.41 -31.07
N PRO A 47 26.25 9.60 -30.41
CA PRO A 47 26.81 10.95 -30.18
C PRO A 47 27.04 11.71 -31.49
N ILE A 48 27.56 11.02 -32.50
CA ILE A 48 27.92 11.59 -33.81
C ILE A 48 26.65 12.03 -34.55
N GLN A 49 25.63 11.17 -34.59
CA GLN A 49 24.35 11.50 -35.25
C GLN A 49 23.67 12.68 -34.56
N VAL A 50 23.63 12.68 -33.24
CA VAL A 50 23.02 13.74 -32.45
C VAL A 50 23.70 15.10 -32.72
N GLN A 51 25.03 15.13 -32.83
CA GLN A 51 25.78 16.35 -33.16
C GLN A 51 25.44 16.86 -34.57
N LYS A 52 25.30 15.96 -35.56
CA LYS A 52 24.95 16.30 -36.94
C LYS A 52 23.56 16.96 -37.05
N TYR A 53 22.62 16.56 -36.20
CA TYR A 53 21.26 17.09 -36.18
C TYR A 53 21.03 18.14 -35.08
N HIS A 54 22.08 18.62 -34.42
CA HIS A 54 22.02 19.58 -33.33
C HIS A 54 21.18 20.82 -33.66
N TYR A 55 21.15 21.28 -34.92
CA TYR A 55 20.33 22.43 -35.34
C TYR A 55 18.81 22.17 -35.28
N LYS A 56 18.34 20.95 -35.62
CA LYS A 56 16.93 20.53 -35.45
C LYS A 56 16.58 20.30 -33.98
N LEU A 57 17.59 19.98 -33.16
CA LEU A 57 17.43 19.74 -31.73
C LEU A 57 17.55 21.01 -30.86
N LYS A 58 17.91 22.18 -31.44
CA LYS A 58 18.10 23.45 -30.71
C LYS A 58 16.87 23.91 -29.92
N SER A 59 15.67 23.58 -30.40
CA SER A 59 14.38 23.90 -29.79
C SER A 59 13.90 22.89 -28.74
N LEU A 60 14.67 21.83 -28.47
CA LEU A 60 14.27 20.74 -27.58
C LEU A 60 14.74 20.95 -26.13
N ASP A 61 14.12 20.18 -25.24
CA ASP A 61 14.14 20.24 -23.78
C ASP A 61 15.54 20.49 -23.17
N ARG A 62 15.58 21.27 -22.08
CA ARG A 62 16.79 21.55 -21.27
C ARG A 62 17.49 20.26 -20.84
N LYS A 63 16.75 19.18 -20.57
CA LYS A 63 17.32 17.86 -20.21
C LYS A 63 18.15 17.24 -21.32
N ILE A 64 17.69 17.33 -22.57
CA ILE A 64 18.45 16.86 -23.75
C ILE A 64 19.74 17.67 -23.89
N LYS A 65 19.71 18.97 -23.56
CA LYS A 65 20.92 19.81 -23.53
C LYS A 65 21.91 19.42 -22.43
N THR A 66 21.44 19.08 -21.23
CA THR A 66 22.29 18.57 -20.14
C THR A 66 22.90 17.20 -20.49
N TRP A 67 22.15 16.35 -21.18
CA TRP A 67 22.62 15.07 -21.69
C TRP A 67 23.63 15.20 -22.84
N LEU A 68 23.41 16.12 -23.79
CA LEU A 68 24.35 16.47 -24.87
C LEU A 68 25.74 16.87 -24.32
N VAL A 69 25.79 17.48 -23.14
CA VAL A 69 27.04 17.83 -22.45
C VAL A 69 27.77 16.59 -21.91
N GLY A 70 27.03 15.54 -21.52
CA GLY A 70 27.58 14.30 -20.99
C GLY A 70 28.11 13.31 -22.03
N ILE A 71 27.78 13.50 -23.31
CA ILE A 71 28.24 12.66 -24.43
C ILE A 71 29.08 13.49 -25.41
N SER A 72 30.12 14.13 -24.88
CA SER A 72 31.13 14.73 -25.74
C SER A 72 31.67 13.68 -26.72
N PRO A 73 31.93 14.01 -28.00
CA PRO A 73 32.60 13.12 -28.95
C PRO A 73 33.98 12.61 -28.48
N SER A 74 34.53 13.25 -27.43
CA SER A 74 35.76 12.88 -26.75
C SER A 74 35.57 11.95 -25.53
N SER A 75 34.35 11.57 -25.18
CA SER A 75 34.07 10.56 -24.16
C SER A 75 34.25 9.15 -24.74
N SER A 76 35.00 8.30 -24.04
CA SER A 76 35.16 6.87 -24.41
C SER A 76 33.99 6.00 -23.94
N GLU A 77 33.02 6.57 -23.23
CA GLU A 77 31.92 5.82 -22.61
C GLU A 77 30.74 5.64 -23.58
N ILE A 78 30.38 4.39 -23.86
CA ILE A 78 29.25 4.05 -24.72
C ILE A 78 27.93 4.37 -23.98
N PRO A 79 27.01 5.16 -24.58
CA PRO A 79 25.71 5.45 -23.98
C PRO A 79 24.90 4.18 -23.68
N SER A 80 24.32 4.11 -22.47
CA SER A 80 23.42 3.03 -22.03
C SER A 80 22.00 3.55 -21.79
N ALA A 81 21.00 2.65 -21.81
CA ALA A 81 19.58 2.98 -21.65
C ALA A 81 19.27 3.76 -20.36
N GLU A 82 19.96 3.42 -19.26
CA GLU A 82 19.74 4.00 -17.92
C GLU A 82 19.99 5.50 -17.84
N LYS A 83 20.77 6.05 -18.79
CA LYS A 83 21.05 7.49 -18.86
C LYS A 83 19.92 8.30 -19.51
N PHE A 84 18.85 7.64 -19.97
CA PHE A 84 17.79 8.26 -20.77
C PHE A 84 16.40 7.93 -20.23
N ASP A 85 15.58 8.97 -20.06
CA ASP A 85 14.14 8.76 -19.83
C ASP A 85 13.39 8.50 -21.15
N VAL A 86 12.17 7.94 -21.04
CA VAL A 86 11.27 7.66 -22.18
C VAL A 86 11.12 8.87 -23.11
N SER A 87 11.00 10.07 -22.54
CA SER A 87 10.83 11.33 -23.29
C SER A 87 12.03 11.65 -24.17
N SER A 88 13.23 11.42 -23.64
CA SER A 88 14.49 11.68 -24.31
C SER A 88 14.67 10.70 -25.47
N ILE A 89 14.44 9.39 -25.24
CA ILE A 89 14.54 8.36 -26.28
C ILE A 89 13.52 8.59 -27.39
N TYR A 90 12.25 8.84 -27.03
CA TYR A 90 11.20 9.21 -27.99
C TYR A 90 11.61 10.42 -28.86
N THR A 91 12.21 11.43 -28.23
CA THR A 91 12.66 12.63 -28.93
C THR A 91 13.82 12.34 -29.89
N LEU A 92 14.69 11.39 -29.57
CA LEU A 92 15.77 10.96 -30.48
C LEU A 92 15.19 10.19 -31.67
N ILE A 93 14.33 9.20 -31.40
CA ILE A 93 13.69 8.38 -32.44
C ILE A 93 13.01 9.26 -33.48
N ARG A 94 12.11 10.16 -33.05
CA ARG A 94 11.31 10.98 -33.98
C ARG A 94 12.13 11.93 -34.85
N ASN A 95 13.35 12.28 -34.43
CA ASN A 95 14.17 13.29 -35.09
C ASN A 95 15.36 12.69 -35.86
N LEU A 96 15.87 11.53 -35.45
CA LEU A 96 17.10 10.93 -35.97
C LEU A 96 16.85 9.68 -36.81
N CYS A 97 15.79 8.92 -36.51
CA CYS A 97 15.49 7.64 -37.17
C CYS A 97 14.53 7.86 -38.36
N SER A 98 15.05 8.29 -39.50
CA SER A 98 14.23 8.59 -40.70
C SER A 98 13.62 7.38 -41.40
N THR A 99 14.10 6.19 -41.07
CA THR A 99 13.67 4.86 -41.55
C THR A 99 12.38 4.38 -40.88
N ILE A 100 12.08 4.88 -39.68
CA ILE A 100 10.86 4.54 -38.95
C ILE A 100 9.68 5.23 -39.63
N PRO A 101 8.60 4.50 -39.98
CA PRO A 101 7.44 5.08 -40.63
C PRO A 101 6.80 6.16 -39.74
N SER A 102 6.42 7.28 -40.35
CA SER A 102 5.67 8.32 -39.64
C SER A 102 4.36 7.72 -39.08
N PRO A 103 3.99 8.05 -37.83
CA PRO A 103 2.70 7.66 -37.26
C PRO A 103 1.54 8.17 -38.14
N THR A 104 0.44 7.43 -38.14
CA THR A 104 -0.78 7.72 -38.92
C THR A 104 -1.33 9.11 -38.60
N ALA A 105 -1.27 9.54 -37.34
CA ALA A 105 -1.71 10.86 -36.86
C ALA A 105 -0.59 11.93 -36.85
N LYS A 106 0.58 11.62 -37.40
CA LYS A 106 1.84 12.40 -37.27
C LYS A 106 2.39 12.43 -35.85
N TRP A 107 3.70 12.69 -35.74
CA TRP A 107 4.38 12.76 -34.46
C TRP A 107 3.75 13.79 -33.53
N GLY A 108 3.48 13.34 -32.31
CA GLY A 108 2.97 14.11 -31.20
C GLY A 108 1.45 14.19 -31.07
N ASN A 109 0.71 13.48 -31.91
CA ASN A 109 -0.74 13.33 -31.79
C ASN A 109 -1.11 11.87 -31.46
N PRO A 110 -2.17 11.63 -30.67
CA PRO A 110 -2.64 10.28 -30.36
C PRO A 110 -3.00 9.50 -31.64
N PRO A 111 -2.46 8.29 -31.84
CA PRO A 111 -2.81 7.45 -32.99
C PRO A 111 -4.27 6.99 -32.96
N PRO A 112 -4.91 6.78 -34.13
CA PRO A 112 -6.23 6.18 -34.19
C PRO A 112 -6.18 4.71 -33.76
N ALA A 113 -7.32 4.16 -33.30
CA ALA A 113 -7.41 2.78 -32.82
C ALA A 113 -6.95 1.74 -33.86
N GLY A 114 -7.17 1.99 -35.15
CA GLY A 114 -6.75 1.11 -36.25
C GLY A 114 -5.31 1.31 -36.75
N GLY A 115 -4.61 2.36 -36.31
CA GLY A 115 -3.23 2.63 -36.75
C GLY A 115 -2.22 1.79 -35.97
N ILE A 116 -1.69 0.72 -36.56
CA ILE A 116 -0.82 -0.24 -35.86
C ILE A 116 0.62 -0.25 -36.42
N THR A 117 1.08 0.85 -37.00
CA THR A 117 2.46 0.97 -37.47
C THR A 117 3.45 1.08 -36.32
N LEU A 118 4.74 0.80 -36.56
CA LEU A 118 5.80 1.01 -35.56
C LEU A 118 5.80 2.46 -35.03
N GLY A 119 5.59 3.44 -35.91
CA GLY A 119 5.44 4.85 -35.52
C GLY A 119 4.23 5.09 -34.60
N ASP A 120 3.08 4.48 -34.91
CA ASP A 120 1.89 4.57 -34.05
C ASP A 120 2.15 3.99 -32.66
N ASP A 121 2.85 2.86 -32.57
CA ASP A 121 3.16 2.24 -31.28
C ASP A 121 4.18 3.03 -30.46
N ILE A 122 5.15 3.69 -31.10
CA ILE A 122 6.07 4.63 -30.43
C ILE A 122 5.30 5.83 -29.87
N GLU A 123 4.31 6.35 -30.60
CA GLU A 123 3.42 7.41 -30.09
C GLU A 123 2.56 6.93 -28.92
N ARG A 124 2.04 5.69 -28.96
CA ARG A 124 1.31 5.12 -27.81
C ARG A 124 2.17 5.06 -26.56
N VAL A 125 3.45 4.69 -26.67
CA VAL A 125 4.39 4.72 -25.54
C VAL A 125 4.53 6.13 -24.97
N ARG A 126 4.60 7.16 -25.83
CA ARG A 126 4.62 8.56 -25.39
C ARG A 126 3.35 8.92 -24.63
N GLU A 127 2.18 8.55 -25.16
CA GLU A 127 0.89 8.80 -24.54
C GLU A 127 0.77 8.09 -23.19
N PHE A 128 1.15 6.81 -23.09
CA PHE A 128 1.20 6.08 -21.82
C PHE A 128 2.04 6.81 -20.78
N ARG A 129 3.23 7.29 -21.17
CA ARG A 129 4.06 8.09 -20.27
C ARG A 129 3.34 9.37 -19.85
N ASN A 130 2.74 10.11 -20.77
CA ASN A 130 2.09 11.37 -20.47
C ASN A 130 0.87 11.20 -19.55
N THR A 131 0.03 10.19 -19.81
CA THR A 131 -1.21 9.98 -19.05
C THR A 131 -0.99 9.27 -17.71
N LEU A 132 -0.11 8.28 -17.66
CA LEU A 132 0.07 7.43 -16.47
C LEU A 132 1.12 7.95 -15.50
N TYR A 133 2.11 8.71 -15.99
CA TYR A 133 3.23 9.18 -15.16
C TYR A 133 3.39 10.70 -15.22
N GLY A 134 3.46 11.29 -16.41
CA GLY A 134 3.86 12.69 -16.63
C GLY A 134 2.83 13.73 -16.18
N HIS A 135 1.55 13.38 -16.17
CA HIS A 135 0.44 14.27 -15.78
C HIS A 135 -0.52 13.62 -14.77
N ALA A 136 -0.08 12.56 -14.09
CA ALA A 136 -0.87 11.90 -13.06
C ALA A 136 -1.16 12.88 -11.91
N THR A 137 -2.43 13.10 -11.61
CA THR A 137 -2.87 13.97 -10.51
C THR A 137 -2.96 13.24 -9.16
N GLN A 138 -2.90 11.91 -9.19
CA GLN A 138 -2.95 11.02 -8.03
C GLN A 138 -2.09 9.78 -8.30
N ALA A 139 -1.49 9.23 -7.25
CA ALA A 139 -0.75 7.97 -7.31
C ALA A 139 -1.66 6.75 -7.13
N LYS A 140 -2.82 6.75 -7.80
CA LYS A 140 -3.86 5.70 -7.68
C LYS A 140 -4.49 5.45 -9.05
N ILE A 141 -4.71 4.18 -9.37
CA ILE A 141 -5.46 3.73 -10.55
C ILE A 141 -6.43 2.65 -10.08
N ASP A 142 -7.73 2.82 -10.33
CA ASP A 142 -8.71 1.80 -9.98
C ASP A 142 -8.51 0.52 -10.80
N THR A 143 -9.06 -0.59 -10.32
CA THR A 143 -8.86 -1.91 -10.91
C THR A 143 -9.38 -2.01 -12.35
N ALA A 144 -10.47 -1.33 -12.70
CA ALA A 144 -11.05 -1.41 -14.03
C ALA A 144 -10.15 -0.67 -15.04
N ASP A 145 -9.76 0.55 -14.70
CA ASP A 145 -8.83 1.34 -15.51
C ASP A 145 -7.46 0.65 -15.62
N PHE A 146 -6.95 0.10 -14.51
CA PHE A 146 -5.70 -0.66 -14.50
C PHE A 146 -5.74 -1.83 -15.48
N ASN A 147 -6.79 -2.66 -15.44
CA ASN A 147 -6.92 -3.81 -16.35
C ASN A 147 -7.06 -3.38 -17.83
N ASN A 148 -7.82 -2.31 -18.09
CA ASN A 148 -7.96 -1.75 -19.44
C ASN A 148 -6.61 -1.23 -19.97
N ILE A 149 -5.87 -0.49 -19.15
CA ILE A 149 -4.55 0.05 -19.47
C ILE A 149 -3.54 -1.08 -19.68
N CYS A 150 -3.48 -2.07 -18.77
CA CYS A 150 -2.66 -3.27 -18.90
C CYS A 150 -2.89 -3.96 -20.24
N THR A 151 -4.15 -4.23 -20.57
CA THR A 151 -4.52 -4.89 -21.82
C THR A 151 -4.03 -4.09 -23.03
N TYR A 152 -4.20 -2.76 -22.99
CA TYR A 152 -3.77 -1.92 -24.09
C TYR A 152 -2.24 -1.88 -24.25
N ILE A 153 -1.50 -1.73 -23.15
CA ILE A 153 -0.03 -1.76 -23.16
C ILE A 153 0.47 -3.14 -23.65
N ILE A 154 -0.08 -4.24 -23.14
CA ILE A 154 0.30 -5.60 -23.55
C ILE A 154 0.10 -5.80 -25.06
N ASN A 155 -1.00 -5.28 -25.62
CA ASN A 155 -1.25 -5.36 -27.06
C ASN A 155 -0.21 -4.56 -27.87
N VAL A 156 0.21 -3.39 -27.39
CA VAL A 156 1.28 -2.57 -28.00
C VAL A 156 2.62 -3.30 -27.91
N VAL A 157 3.00 -3.77 -26.72
CA VAL A 157 4.27 -4.49 -26.50
C VAL A 157 4.33 -5.79 -27.29
N SER A 158 3.22 -6.51 -27.42
CA SER A 158 3.17 -7.71 -28.27
C SER A 158 3.48 -7.40 -29.73
N ARG A 159 3.09 -6.22 -30.24
CA ARG A 159 3.45 -5.79 -31.59
C ARG A 159 4.93 -5.43 -31.71
N PHE A 160 5.51 -4.80 -30.68
CA PHE A 160 6.96 -4.59 -30.61
C PHE A 160 7.72 -5.92 -30.58
N ASP A 161 7.29 -6.90 -29.79
CA ASP A 161 7.91 -8.24 -29.74
C ASP A 161 7.87 -8.92 -31.11
N VAL A 162 6.73 -8.86 -31.81
CA VAL A 162 6.60 -9.36 -33.19
C VAL A 162 7.56 -8.62 -34.12
N TYR A 163 7.61 -7.28 -34.05
CA TYR A 163 8.53 -6.47 -34.85
C TYR A 163 10.00 -6.87 -34.61
N PHE A 164 10.44 -6.97 -33.36
CA PHE A 164 11.82 -7.35 -33.03
C PHE A 164 12.16 -8.76 -33.50
N SER A 165 11.24 -9.71 -33.30
CA SER A 165 11.42 -11.10 -33.74
C SER A 165 11.57 -11.22 -35.27
N ALA A 166 10.88 -10.36 -36.03
CA ALA A 166 10.96 -10.31 -37.48
C ALA A 166 12.19 -9.55 -38.00
N THR A 167 12.72 -8.61 -37.22
CA THR A 167 13.77 -7.67 -37.64
C THR A 167 15.18 -8.23 -37.39
N CYS A 168 15.45 -8.78 -36.19
CA CYS A 168 16.77 -9.32 -35.86
C CYS A 168 16.70 -10.33 -34.72
N LYS A 169 17.27 -11.53 -34.92
CA LYS A 169 17.31 -12.59 -33.89
C LYS A 169 18.10 -12.22 -32.62
N ALA A 170 18.99 -11.24 -32.69
CA ALA A 170 19.77 -10.78 -31.54
C ALA A 170 19.02 -9.76 -30.67
N MET A 171 17.86 -9.28 -31.10
CA MET A 171 17.00 -8.40 -30.30
C MET A 171 16.23 -9.19 -29.26
N LYS A 172 15.96 -8.54 -28.12
CA LYS A 172 15.04 -9.06 -27.12
C LYS A 172 13.62 -8.94 -27.69
N CYS A 173 12.82 -10.00 -27.62
CA CYS A 173 11.47 -10.02 -28.19
C CYS A 173 10.46 -10.72 -27.28
N ASN A 174 10.69 -10.64 -25.97
CA ASN A 174 9.83 -11.19 -24.93
C ASN A 174 9.48 -10.13 -23.87
N PHE A 175 9.36 -8.86 -24.26
CA PHE A 175 9.01 -7.78 -23.34
C PHE A 175 7.62 -7.94 -22.73
N LYS A 176 6.72 -8.66 -23.40
CA LYS A 176 5.46 -9.10 -22.79
C LYS A 176 5.69 -9.87 -21.48
N CYS A 177 6.68 -10.77 -21.45
CA CYS A 177 7.02 -11.55 -20.25
C CYS A 177 7.58 -10.64 -19.14
N ASP A 178 8.37 -9.61 -19.49
CA ASP A 178 8.83 -8.62 -18.52
C ASP A 178 7.64 -7.84 -17.92
N ILE A 179 6.65 -7.46 -18.73
CA ILE A 179 5.42 -6.83 -18.24
C ILE A 179 4.67 -7.77 -17.31
N ASP A 180 4.44 -9.02 -17.71
CA ASP A 180 3.74 -10.01 -16.87
C ASP A 180 4.47 -10.20 -15.53
N THR A 181 5.80 -10.18 -15.53
CA THR A 181 6.63 -10.21 -14.31
C THR A 181 6.41 -8.96 -13.46
N VAL A 182 6.43 -7.76 -14.04
CA VAL A 182 6.17 -6.51 -13.30
C VAL A 182 4.75 -6.46 -12.76
N LEU A 183 3.78 -7.08 -13.44
CA LEU A 183 2.39 -7.14 -13.00
C LEU A 183 2.17 -8.12 -11.83
N THR A 184 3.00 -9.17 -11.71
CA THR A 184 2.81 -10.26 -10.75
C THR A 184 3.82 -10.28 -9.59
N CYS A 185 5.00 -9.68 -9.76
CA CYS A 185 6.04 -9.70 -8.72
C CYS A 185 5.60 -9.02 -7.42
N SER A 186 6.18 -9.41 -6.28
CA SER A 186 6.04 -8.65 -5.04
C SER A 186 6.62 -7.25 -5.20
N MET A 187 5.95 -6.25 -4.60
CA MET A 187 6.43 -4.87 -4.59
C MET A 187 7.59 -4.68 -3.60
N ASP A 188 7.71 -5.56 -2.61
CA ASP A 188 8.81 -5.61 -1.64
C ASP A 188 9.22 -7.07 -1.44
N LYS A 189 10.08 -7.56 -2.34
CA LYS A 189 10.51 -8.95 -2.35
C LYS A 189 11.31 -9.31 -1.10
N THR A 190 12.11 -8.38 -0.59
CA THR A 190 12.94 -8.58 0.61
C THR A 190 12.06 -8.79 1.85
N LEU A 191 11.03 -7.96 2.03
CA LEU A 191 10.09 -8.12 3.14
C LEU A 191 9.25 -9.40 2.99
N GLU A 192 8.81 -9.72 1.77
CA GLU A 192 8.11 -10.99 1.49
C GLU A 192 8.98 -12.19 1.83
N ASP A 193 10.27 -12.19 1.43
CA ASP A 193 11.21 -13.26 1.71
C ASP A 193 11.46 -13.40 3.22
N GLU A 194 11.56 -12.29 3.96
CA GLU A 194 11.66 -12.31 5.43
C GLU A 194 10.44 -13.00 6.06
N TYR A 195 9.23 -12.70 5.59
CA TYR A 195 8.01 -13.37 6.06
C TYR A 195 7.96 -14.84 5.65
N ILE A 196 8.41 -15.17 4.43
CA ILE A 196 8.49 -16.57 3.96
C ILE A 196 9.45 -17.38 4.83
N GLU A 197 10.63 -16.85 5.18
CA GLU A 197 11.57 -17.55 6.07
C GLU A 197 10.99 -17.75 7.46
N LYS A 198 10.35 -16.71 8.04
CA LYS A 198 9.63 -16.85 9.31
C LYS A 198 8.52 -17.91 9.26
N LEU A 199 7.80 -18.01 8.14
CA LEU A 199 6.78 -19.04 7.94
C LEU A 199 7.39 -20.44 7.81
N LYS A 200 8.55 -20.58 7.14
CA LYS A 200 9.27 -21.86 7.08
C LYS A 200 9.71 -22.32 8.46
N ASP A 201 10.21 -21.42 9.30
CA ASP A 201 10.59 -21.74 10.68
C ASP A 201 9.39 -22.27 11.47
N ILE A 202 8.21 -21.65 11.32
CA ILE A 202 6.98 -22.12 11.95
C ILE A 202 6.59 -23.51 11.45
N VAL A 203 6.69 -23.77 10.14
CA VAL A 203 6.37 -25.09 9.56
C VAL A 203 7.32 -26.16 10.08
N ASN A 204 8.63 -25.87 10.13
CA ASN A 204 9.62 -26.80 10.67
C ASN A 204 9.34 -27.15 12.15
N LEU A 205 8.96 -26.15 12.96
CA LEU A 205 8.55 -26.38 14.34
C LEU A 205 7.28 -27.24 14.44
N PHE A 206 6.31 -27.03 13.53
CA PHE A 206 5.09 -27.84 13.49
C PHE A 206 5.39 -29.30 13.13
N ASP A 207 6.30 -29.54 12.19
CA ASP A 207 6.74 -30.89 11.82
C ASP A 207 7.51 -31.57 12.97
N GLU A 208 8.32 -30.83 13.72
CA GLU A 208 9.01 -31.35 14.91
C GLU A 208 8.02 -31.75 16.02
N VAL A 209 7.06 -30.88 16.33
CA VAL A 209 5.99 -31.18 17.31
C VAL A 209 5.17 -32.38 16.85
N LYS A 210 4.86 -32.47 15.55
CA LYS A 210 4.14 -33.62 14.99
C LYS A 210 4.93 -34.91 15.18
N GLY A 211 6.24 -34.90 14.94
CA GLY A 211 7.10 -36.07 15.21
C GLY A 211 7.07 -36.48 16.68
N GLN A 212 7.11 -35.52 17.61
CA GLN A 212 7.00 -35.79 19.05
C GLN A 212 5.63 -36.37 19.44
N VAL A 213 4.55 -35.91 18.79
CA VAL A 213 3.21 -36.46 19.00
C VAL A 213 3.11 -37.89 18.48
N ASP A 214 3.64 -38.18 17.29
CA ASP A 214 3.66 -39.54 16.72
C ASP A 214 4.44 -40.50 17.64
N ASP A 215 5.59 -40.08 18.16
CA ASP A 215 6.38 -40.86 19.12
C ASP A 215 5.62 -41.12 20.44
N ALA A 216 4.88 -40.12 20.93
CA ALA A 216 4.04 -40.23 22.11
C ALA A 216 2.85 -41.18 21.88
N GLU A 217 2.18 -41.10 20.73
CA GLU A 217 1.10 -42.03 20.35
C GLU A 217 1.61 -43.48 20.31
N HIS A 218 2.80 -43.71 19.75
CA HIS A 218 3.42 -45.02 19.75
C HIS A 218 3.78 -45.51 21.16
N ALA A 219 4.23 -44.61 22.05
CA ALA A 219 4.50 -44.95 23.44
C ALA A 219 3.22 -45.33 24.21
N VAL A 220 2.12 -44.59 24.00
CA VAL A 220 0.81 -44.88 24.57
C VAL A 220 0.30 -46.24 24.08
N CYS A 221 0.38 -46.53 22.78
CA CYS A 221 -0.01 -47.83 22.23
C CYS A 221 0.73 -49.01 22.90
N ARG A 222 2.02 -48.84 23.17
CA ARG A 222 2.81 -49.86 23.89
C ARG A 222 2.34 -50.03 25.33
N ALA A 223 2.13 -48.93 26.04
CA ALA A 223 1.64 -48.97 27.42
C ALA A 223 0.24 -49.61 27.52
N GLU A 224 -0.66 -49.33 26.58
CA GLU A 224 -1.98 -49.98 26.50
C GLU A 224 -1.87 -51.50 26.29
N ALA A 225 -0.94 -51.95 25.45
CA ALA A 225 -0.69 -53.37 25.24
C ALA A 225 -0.19 -54.05 26.53
N ASP A 226 0.73 -53.40 27.25
CA ASP A 226 1.25 -53.90 28.52
C ASP A 226 0.16 -53.96 29.60
N VAL A 227 -0.67 -52.92 29.73
CA VAL A 227 -1.82 -52.90 30.66
C VAL A 227 -2.80 -54.03 30.35
N ASN A 228 -3.11 -54.27 29.08
CA ASN A 228 -3.98 -55.38 28.69
C ASN A 228 -3.40 -56.75 29.05
N ASN A 229 -2.08 -56.92 28.91
CA ASN A 229 -1.39 -58.15 29.29
C ASN A 229 -1.43 -58.37 30.82
N VAL A 230 -1.15 -57.33 31.60
CA VAL A 230 -1.28 -57.38 33.07
C VAL A 230 -2.72 -57.69 33.50
N MET A 231 -3.72 -57.09 32.86
CA MET A 231 -5.14 -57.37 33.15
C MET A 231 -5.47 -58.85 32.95
N GLN A 232 -4.95 -59.48 31.89
CA GLN A 232 -5.13 -60.92 31.65
C GLN A 232 -4.48 -61.77 32.75
N GLN A 233 -3.25 -61.42 33.16
CA GLN A 233 -2.55 -62.13 34.24
C GLN A 233 -3.26 -62.00 35.60
N VAL A 234 -3.77 -60.81 35.93
CA VAL A 234 -4.56 -60.57 37.15
C VAL A 234 -5.85 -61.40 37.14
N THR A 235 -6.50 -61.51 35.99
CA THR A 235 -7.72 -62.32 35.81
C THR A 235 -7.44 -63.80 36.06
N GLU A 236 -6.35 -64.33 35.50
CA GLU A 236 -5.96 -65.73 35.70
C GLU A 236 -5.56 -66.00 37.17
N THR A 237 -4.81 -65.08 37.78
CA THR A 237 -4.41 -65.18 39.19
C THR A 237 -5.63 -65.16 40.11
N SER A 238 -6.61 -64.29 39.84
CA SER A 238 -7.87 -64.24 40.60
C SER A 238 -8.66 -65.54 40.53
N LYS A 239 -8.64 -66.21 39.36
CA LYS A 239 -9.25 -67.53 39.19
C LYS A 239 -8.54 -68.59 40.05
N ASN A 240 -7.21 -68.62 40.01
CA ASN A 240 -6.41 -69.55 40.82
C ASN A 240 -6.63 -69.35 42.34
N VAL A 241 -6.69 -68.09 42.81
CA VAL A 241 -6.99 -67.78 44.21
C VAL A 241 -8.37 -68.27 44.62
N ARG A 242 -9.38 -68.12 43.75
CA ARG A 242 -10.73 -68.60 44.02
C ARG A 242 -10.76 -70.13 44.14
N ASP A 243 -10.08 -70.83 43.25
CA ASP A 243 -10.02 -72.30 43.26
C ASP A 243 -9.32 -72.79 44.54
N ALA A 244 -8.18 -72.18 44.92
CA ALA A 244 -7.50 -72.48 46.18
C ALA A 244 -8.36 -72.19 47.43
N THR A 245 -9.15 -71.11 47.41
CA THR A 245 -10.08 -70.77 48.51
C THR A 245 -11.16 -71.85 48.66
N GLN A 246 -11.64 -72.41 47.54
CA GLN A 246 -12.60 -73.51 47.54
C GLN A 246 -11.99 -74.79 48.13
N ASP A 247 -10.75 -75.13 47.76
CA ASP A 247 -10.04 -76.30 48.29
C ASP A 247 -9.83 -76.20 49.82
N VAL A 248 -9.47 -75.02 50.32
CA VAL A 248 -9.38 -74.76 51.77
C VAL A 248 -10.74 -74.96 52.45
N GLY A 249 -11.83 -74.54 51.82
CA GLY A 249 -13.19 -74.77 52.30
C GLY A 249 -13.53 -76.26 52.42
N ILE A 250 -13.11 -77.08 51.47
CA ILE A 250 -13.29 -78.55 51.49
C ILE A 250 -12.46 -79.16 52.63
N ALA A 251 -11.18 -78.81 52.73
CA ALA A 251 -10.29 -79.32 53.79
C ALA A 251 -10.80 -78.98 55.21
N LEU A 252 -11.37 -77.79 55.41
CA LEU A 252 -11.99 -77.43 56.69
C LEU A 252 -13.21 -78.29 57.04
N GLN A 253 -13.99 -78.74 56.05
CA GLN A 253 -15.08 -79.69 56.30
C GLN A 253 -14.57 -81.07 56.71
N GLU A 254 -13.49 -81.54 56.08
CA GLU A 254 -12.84 -82.81 56.44
C GLU A 254 -12.28 -82.76 57.87
N VAL A 255 -11.59 -81.68 58.25
CA VAL A 255 -11.10 -81.48 59.61
C VAL A 255 -12.25 -81.49 60.62
N ASN A 256 -13.37 -80.83 60.33
CA ASN A 256 -14.54 -80.86 61.21
C ASN A 256 -15.14 -82.27 61.35
N ASN A 257 -15.15 -83.06 60.27
CA ASN A 257 -15.58 -84.45 60.31
C ASN A 257 -14.64 -85.32 61.17
N VAL A 258 -13.33 -85.21 60.97
CA VAL A 258 -12.32 -85.89 61.80
C VAL A 258 -12.44 -85.49 63.26
N ASN A 259 -12.67 -84.21 63.56
CA ASN A 259 -12.81 -83.74 64.93
C ASN A 259 -14.06 -84.34 65.62
N ARG A 260 -15.13 -84.59 64.84
CA ARG A 260 -16.32 -85.32 65.31
C ARG A 260 -16.00 -86.80 65.58
N GLU A 261 -15.21 -87.43 64.71
CA GLU A 261 -14.73 -88.81 64.90
C GLU A 261 -13.80 -88.95 66.12
N VAL A 262 -12.90 -87.99 66.34
CA VAL A 262 -12.03 -87.90 67.53
C VAL A 262 -12.89 -87.76 68.80
N GLY A 263 -14.00 -87.02 68.73
CA GLY A 263 -14.98 -86.94 69.82
C GLY A 263 -15.55 -88.30 70.21
N THR A 264 -15.93 -89.12 69.22
CA THR A 264 -16.39 -90.51 69.47
C THR A 264 -15.27 -91.42 69.97
N VAL A 265 -14.04 -91.29 69.46
CA VAL A 265 -12.88 -92.07 69.95
C VAL A 265 -12.55 -91.71 71.40
N LYS A 266 -12.75 -90.45 71.81
CA LYS A 266 -12.54 -90.02 73.19
C LYS A 266 -13.51 -90.72 74.16
N GLU A 267 -14.77 -90.90 73.77
CA GLU A 267 -15.75 -91.69 74.54
C GLU A 267 -15.35 -93.18 74.63
N ASP A 268 -14.78 -93.74 73.56
CA ASP A 268 -14.24 -95.11 73.55
C ASP A 268 -12.99 -95.25 74.45
N VAL A 269 -12.10 -94.26 74.45
CA VAL A 269 -10.90 -94.21 75.31
C VAL A 269 -11.29 -94.15 76.79
N ASP A 270 -12.32 -93.39 77.16
CA ASP A 270 -12.83 -93.35 78.54
C ASP A 270 -13.42 -94.71 78.97
N ASN A 271 -13.95 -95.48 78.01
CA ASN A 271 -14.43 -96.84 78.22
C ASN A 271 -13.27 -97.86 78.32
N VAL A 272 -12.19 -97.65 77.55
CA VAL A 272 -10.94 -98.44 77.59
C VAL A 272 -10.13 -98.16 78.86
N ASN A 273 -10.09 -96.93 79.37
CA ASN A 273 -9.42 -96.61 80.64
C ASN A 273 -10.03 -97.38 81.82
N ARG A 274 -11.34 -97.65 81.78
CA ARG A 274 -12.02 -98.57 82.71
C ARG A 274 -11.53 -100.03 82.58
N LYS A 275 -11.08 -100.44 81.38
CA LYS A 275 -10.47 -101.75 81.09
C LYS A 275 -8.95 -101.77 81.35
N VAL A 276 -8.23 -100.64 81.28
CA VAL A 276 -6.79 -100.53 81.54
C VAL A 276 -6.44 -100.79 83.01
N GLY A 277 -7.35 -100.51 83.95
CA GLY A 277 -7.23 -101.00 85.33
C GLY A 277 -7.15 -102.54 85.45
N HIS A 278 -7.52 -103.29 84.40
CA HIS A 278 -7.28 -104.74 84.30
C HIS A 278 -6.00 -105.11 83.53
N ILE A 279 -5.38 -104.19 82.79
CA ILE A 279 -4.19 -104.42 81.94
C ILE A 279 -2.88 -104.06 82.64
N GLU A 280 -2.88 -103.31 83.76
CA GLU A 280 -1.69 -103.10 84.61
C GLU A 280 -1.02 -104.42 85.05
N LYS A 281 -1.75 -105.53 85.02
CA LYS A 281 -1.25 -106.90 85.28
C LYS A 281 -0.53 -107.57 84.10
N ASN A 282 -0.62 -107.00 82.89
CA ASN A 282 0.00 -107.49 81.65
C ASN A 282 1.22 -106.65 81.22
N VAL A 283 1.51 -105.53 81.90
CA VAL A 283 2.62 -104.59 81.62
C VAL A 283 4.01 -105.22 81.78
N ASP A 284 4.15 -106.27 82.59
CA ASP A 284 5.43 -106.98 82.75
C ASP A 284 5.93 -107.65 81.45
N ASN A 285 5.03 -107.92 80.49
CA ASN A 285 5.40 -108.54 79.21
C ASN A 285 5.89 -107.52 78.16
N VAL A 286 5.54 -106.24 78.27
CA VAL A 286 5.88 -105.16 77.29
C VAL A 286 7.31 -104.64 77.46
N LYS A 287 7.98 -105.00 78.55
CA LYS A 287 9.38 -104.61 78.83
C LYS A 287 10.39 -105.06 77.75
N GLN A 288 10.02 -106.02 76.90
CA GLN A 288 10.84 -106.54 75.79
C GLN A 288 10.79 -105.69 74.50
N ASP A 289 9.77 -104.84 74.30
CA ASP A 289 9.62 -104.03 73.07
C ASP A 289 10.40 -102.68 73.11
N LEU A 290 10.98 -102.33 74.26
CA LEU A 290 11.64 -101.05 74.56
C LEU A 290 12.92 -100.76 73.75
N ILE A 291 13.50 -101.76 73.07
CA ILE A 291 14.75 -101.64 72.31
C ILE A 291 14.56 -100.94 70.94
N HIS A 292 13.34 -100.93 70.36
CA HIS A 292 13.11 -100.38 69.01
C HIS A 292 12.95 -98.84 68.99
N VAL A 293 12.46 -98.24 70.08
CA VAL A 293 12.20 -96.80 70.22
C VAL A 293 13.49 -95.97 70.34
N GLN A 294 14.61 -96.56 70.76
CA GLN A 294 15.90 -95.85 70.91
C GLN A 294 16.57 -95.45 69.58
N GLN A 295 16.09 -95.92 68.41
CA GLN A 295 16.70 -95.66 67.10
C GLN A 295 16.04 -94.53 66.26
N GLU A 296 14.87 -94.01 66.65
CA GLU A 296 14.11 -93.01 65.85
C GLU A 296 14.28 -91.54 66.31
N VAL A 297 14.87 -91.30 67.49
CA VAL A 297 15.05 -89.96 68.09
C VAL A 297 16.00 -89.02 67.28
N PRO A 298 17.12 -89.48 66.67
CA PRO A 298 18.01 -88.61 65.90
C PRO A 298 17.40 -88.10 64.57
N LYS A 299 16.48 -88.87 63.97
CA LYS A 299 15.82 -88.50 62.69
C LYS A 299 14.80 -87.38 62.85
N ILE A 300 14.17 -87.28 64.03
CA ILE A 300 13.25 -86.18 64.36
C ILE A 300 14.02 -84.90 64.65
N HIS A 301 15.19 -84.98 65.30
CA HIS A 301 16.07 -83.81 65.52
C HIS A 301 16.54 -83.20 64.19
N GLN A 302 16.98 -84.04 63.25
CA GLN A 302 17.41 -83.58 61.92
C GLN A 302 16.28 -82.84 61.15
N LYS A 303 15.04 -83.31 61.23
CA LYS A 303 13.89 -82.64 60.59
C LYS A 303 13.51 -81.33 61.27
N VAL A 304 13.74 -81.18 62.57
CA VAL A 304 13.54 -79.91 63.29
C VAL A 304 14.60 -78.90 62.88
N ASP A 305 15.87 -79.33 62.74
CA ASP A 305 16.95 -78.47 62.22
C ASP A 305 16.68 -78.02 60.77
N ASP A 306 16.17 -78.90 59.91
CA ASP A 306 15.79 -78.56 58.52
C ASP A 306 14.67 -77.50 58.49
N VAL A 307 13.66 -77.64 59.37
CA VAL A 307 12.56 -76.66 59.49
C VAL A 307 13.05 -75.33 60.06
N GLU A 308 13.96 -75.33 61.05
CA GLU A 308 14.58 -74.10 61.55
C GLU A 308 15.39 -73.38 60.46
N GLN A 309 16.05 -74.12 59.57
CA GLN A 309 16.81 -73.57 58.45
C GLN A 309 15.90 -72.99 57.35
N GLU A 310 14.78 -73.66 57.03
CA GLU A 310 13.76 -73.13 56.12
C GLU A 310 13.11 -71.86 56.68
N VAL A 311 12.78 -71.82 57.98
CA VAL A 311 12.27 -70.62 58.66
C VAL A 311 13.28 -69.46 58.60
N GLY A 312 14.58 -69.74 58.77
CA GLY A 312 15.64 -68.74 58.60
C GLY A 312 15.68 -68.17 57.17
N THR A 313 15.51 -69.03 56.16
CA THR A 313 15.45 -68.62 54.74
C THR A 313 14.22 -67.77 54.45
N VAL A 314 13.07 -68.12 55.05
CA VAL A 314 11.83 -67.34 54.94
C VAL A 314 12.00 -65.97 55.59
N MET A 315 12.60 -65.89 56.80
CA MET A 315 12.90 -64.61 57.46
C MET A 315 13.79 -63.69 56.59
N GLN A 316 14.74 -64.28 55.85
CA GLN A 316 15.62 -63.51 54.96
C GLN A 316 14.85 -62.93 53.76
N LYS A 317 13.97 -63.72 53.13
CA LYS A 317 13.08 -63.24 52.06
C LYS A 317 12.08 -62.19 52.54
N VAL A 318 11.60 -62.28 53.78
CA VAL A 318 10.73 -61.26 54.39
C VAL A 318 11.49 -59.93 54.53
N SER A 319 12.78 -59.94 54.88
CA SER A 319 13.61 -58.73 54.92
C SER A 319 13.78 -58.09 53.54
N GLU A 320 14.02 -58.87 52.48
CA GLU A 320 14.08 -58.34 51.10
C GLU A 320 12.74 -57.72 50.67
N VAL A 321 11.61 -58.33 51.04
CA VAL A 321 10.29 -57.75 50.76
C VAL A 321 10.08 -56.43 51.53
N MET A 322 10.52 -56.34 52.78
CA MET A 322 10.44 -55.09 53.54
C MET A 322 11.28 -53.97 52.91
N GLU A 323 12.44 -54.29 52.36
CA GLU A 323 13.30 -53.32 51.66
C GLU A 323 12.61 -52.82 50.37
N ASN A 324 12.07 -53.72 49.55
CA ASN A 324 11.32 -53.34 48.35
C ASN A 324 10.08 -52.48 48.66
N VAL A 325 9.39 -52.76 49.78
CA VAL A 325 8.25 -51.92 50.23
C VAL A 325 8.73 -50.51 50.62
N CYS A 326 9.92 -50.40 51.22
CA CYS A 326 10.52 -49.11 51.56
C CYS A 326 10.83 -48.30 50.29
N ASP A 327 11.43 -48.93 49.28
CA ASP A 327 11.76 -48.30 47.99
C ASP A 327 10.50 -47.83 47.24
N ILE A 328 9.47 -48.69 47.14
CA ILE A 328 8.17 -48.34 46.55
C ILE A 328 7.55 -47.15 47.30
N SER A 329 7.62 -47.16 48.63
CA SER A 329 7.06 -46.07 49.43
C SER A 329 7.79 -44.74 49.20
N GLN A 330 9.08 -44.78 48.85
CA GLN A 330 9.86 -43.61 48.48
C GLN A 330 9.52 -43.11 47.07
N GLU A 331 9.39 -44.00 46.09
CA GLU A 331 8.97 -43.66 44.72
C GLU A 331 7.56 -43.02 44.67
N VAL A 332 6.61 -43.56 45.45
CA VAL A 332 5.27 -42.95 45.61
C VAL A 332 5.38 -41.54 46.20
N GLY A 333 6.37 -41.31 47.09
CA GLY A 333 6.68 -39.98 47.60
C GLY A 333 7.11 -39.00 46.51
N TYR A 334 8.02 -39.42 45.62
CA TYR A 334 8.46 -38.60 44.47
C TYR A 334 7.33 -38.33 43.50
N ALA A 335 6.54 -39.35 43.13
CA ALA A 335 5.40 -39.18 42.23
C ALA A 335 4.38 -38.19 42.80
N LYS A 336 4.13 -38.22 44.11
CA LYS A 336 3.23 -37.26 44.78
C LYS A 336 3.77 -35.82 44.71
N GLN A 337 5.09 -35.65 44.76
CA GLN A 337 5.73 -34.34 44.66
C GLN A 337 5.66 -33.78 43.24
N GLU A 338 5.86 -34.62 42.22
CA GLU A 338 5.70 -34.22 40.81
C GLU A 338 4.26 -33.82 40.49
N VAL A 339 3.28 -34.59 40.97
CA VAL A 339 1.85 -34.22 40.84
C VAL A 339 1.58 -32.85 41.48
N GLY A 340 2.20 -32.57 42.63
CA GLY A 340 2.13 -31.25 43.27
C GLY A 340 2.67 -30.12 42.39
N SER A 341 3.83 -30.34 41.76
CA SER A 341 4.44 -29.38 40.83
C SER A 341 3.58 -29.13 39.59
N VAL A 342 3.03 -30.20 38.99
CA VAL A 342 2.11 -30.09 37.85
C VAL A 342 0.87 -29.29 38.25
N ASN A 343 0.29 -29.54 39.42
CA ASN A 343 -0.90 -28.84 39.88
C ASN A 343 -0.63 -27.33 40.09
N GLN A 344 0.57 -26.97 40.55
CA GLN A 344 0.99 -25.57 40.66
C GLN A 344 1.14 -24.91 39.27
N ALA A 345 1.73 -25.62 38.31
CA ALA A 345 1.87 -25.13 36.94
C ALA A 345 0.49 -24.88 36.29
N VAL A 346 -0.47 -25.79 36.50
CA VAL A 346 -1.86 -25.63 36.04
C VAL A 346 -2.51 -24.38 36.63
N GLN A 347 -2.31 -24.10 37.92
CA GLN A 347 -2.83 -22.88 38.55
C GLN A 347 -2.23 -21.61 37.95
N ASN A 348 -0.93 -21.61 37.63
CA ASN A 348 -0.28 -20.47 36.98
C ASN A 348 -0.86 -20.22 35.58
N VAL A 349 -1.02 -21.28 34.77
CA VAL A 349 -1.65 -21.17 33.44
C VAL A 349 -3.09 -20.66 33.57
N GLN A 350 -3.84 -21.10 34.58
CA GLN A 350 -5.21 -20.64 34.81
C GLN A 350 -5.27 -19.15 35.20
N GLN A 351 -4.28 -18.66 35.94
CA GLN A 351 -4.12 -17.23 36.23
C GLN A 351 -3.78 -16.43 34.97
N ASP A 352 -2.86 -16.93 34.13
CA ASP A 352 -2.47 -16.29 32.87
C ASP A 352 -3.65 -16.18 31.90
N VAL A 353 -4.47 -17.22 31.79
CA VAL A 353 -5.71 -17.21 31.00
C VAL A 353 -6.68 -16.13 31.52
N THR A 354 -6.82 -16.01 32.84
CA THR A 354 -7.68 -14.99 33.45
C THR A 354 -7.18 -13.57 33.14
N ASN A 355 -5.87 -13.34 33.22
CA ASN A 355 -5.25 -12.06 32.88
C ASN A 355 -5.43 -11.73 31.39
N ALA A 356 -5.29 -12.72 30.50
CA ALA A 356 -5.52 -12.54 29.07
C ALA A 356 -6.99 -12.15 28.77
N ILE A 357 -7.96 -12.75 29.45
CA ILE A 357 -9.38 -12.41 29.32
C ILE A 357 -9.64 -10.95 29.77
N GLN A 358 -8.99 -10.49 30.84
CA GLN A 358 -9.11 -9.10 31.29
C GLN A 358 -8.52 -8.12 30.26
N ASN A 359 -7.31 -8.40 29.76
CA ASN A 359 -6.67 -7.58 28.74
C ASN A 359 -7.52 -7.48 27.46
N ILE A 360 -8.15 -8.59 27.03
CA ILE A 360 -9.08 -8.59 25.89
C ILE A 360 -10.29 -7.69 26.16
N SER A 361 -10.80 -7.66 27.40
CA SER A 361 -11.90 -6.76 27.77
C SER A 361 -11.49 -5.29 27.74
N ASP A 362 -10.29 -4.97 28.20
CA ASP A 362 -9.76 -3.61 28.18
C ASP A 362 -9.54 -3.13 26.73
N VAL A 363 -8.92 -3.96 25.87
CA VAL A 363 -8.77 -3.68 24.43
C VAL A 363 -10.14 -3.49 23.77
N LYS A 364 -11.14 -4.29 24.14
CA LYS A 364 -12.51 -4.12 23.63
C LYS A 364 -13.11 -2.76 24.02
N GLN A 365 -12.83 -2.27 25.23
CA GLN A 365 -13.26 -0.95 25.68
C GLN A 365 -12.54 0.17 24.93
N ASP A 366 -11.23 0.04 24.70
CA ASP A 366 -10.45 0.99 23.90
C ASP A 366 -10.96 1.09 22.46
N VAL A 367 -11.28 -0.05 21.84
CA VAL A 367 -11.90 -0.09 20.50
C VAL A 367 -13.23 0.68 20.49
N ILE A 368 -14.05 0.57 21.54
CA ILE A 368 -15.30 1.33 21.65
C ILE A 368 -15.02 2.83 21.74
N THR A 369 -14.03 3.25 22.54
CA THR A 369 -13.64 4.66 22.67
C THR A 369 -13.16 5.23 21.33
N VAL A 370 -12.25 4.54 20.63
CA VAL A 370 -11.76 4.94 19.30
C VAL A 370 -12.91 5.06 18.30
N GLN A 371 -13.89 4.14 18.35
CA GLN A 371 -15.08 4.24 17.49
C GLN A 371 -15.90 5.51 17.71
N GLN A 372 -16.00 5.99 18.96
CA GLN A 372 -16.72 7.23 19.27
C GLN A 372 -15.96 8.46 18.79
N GLU A 373 -14.65 8.50 18.99
CA GLU A 373 -13.78 9.60 18.54
C GLU A 373 -13.80 9.76 17.02
N VAL A 374 -13.66 8.64 16.30
CA VAL A 374 -13.80 8.59 14.83
C VAL A 374 -15.16 9.13 14.37
N GLY A 375 -16.23 8.82 15.12
CA GLY A 375 -17.56 9.36 14.87
C GLY A 375 -17.61 10.90 14.98
N SER A 376 -16.97 11.47 16.01
CA SER A 376 -16.88 12.92 16.21
C SER A 376 -16.07 13.61 15.11
N VAL A 377 -14.91 13.05 14.74
CA VAL A 377 -14.07 13.57 13.65
C VAL A 377 -14.81 13.61 12.32
N ASN A 378 -15.58 12.56 12.01
CA ASN A 378 -16.38 12.54 10.79
C ASN A 378 -17.44 13.65 10.72
N GLN A 379 -18.03 14.03 11.86
CA GLN A 379 -18.97 15.16 11.91
C GLN A 379 -18.26 16.48 11.63
N GLU A 380 -17.06 16.69 12.18
CA GLU A 380 -16.26 17.89 11.93
C GLU A 380 -15.83 18.00 10.47
N VAL A 381 -15.35 16.90 9.87
CA VAL A 381 -15.02 16.85 8.43
C VAL A 381 -16.24 17.21 7.58
N GLY A 382 -17.43 16.73 7.96
CA GLY A 382 -18.69 17.11 7.34
C GLY A 382 -18.95 18.62 7.37
N ARG A 383 -18.72 19.27 8.52
CA ARG A 383 -18.85 20.74 8.66
C ARG A 383 -17.84 21.49 7.79
N VAL A 384 -16.58 21.07 7.80
CA VAL A 384 -15.51 21.69 6.98
C VAL A 384 -15.85 21.59 5.49
N ASN A 385 -16.32 20.44 5.02
CA ASN A 385 -16.74 20.27 3.62
C ASN A 385 -17.88 21.22 3.22
N GLN A 386 -18.83 21.47 4.13
CA GLN A 386 -19.90 22.44 3.89
C GLN A 386 -19.37 23.87 3.78
N GLU A 387 -18.41 24.25 4.64
CA GLU A 387 -17.75 25.56 4.58
C GLU A 387 -16.93 25.75 3.31
N VAL A 388 -16.15 24.75 2.89
CA VAL A 388 -15.40 24.76 1.63
C VAL A 388 -16.36 24.93 0.44
N GLY A 389 -17.50 24.23 0.45
CA GLY A 389 -18.55 24.42 -0.56
C GLY A 389 -19.07 25.85 -0.63
N ASN A 390 -19.24 26.51 0.52
CA ASN A 390 -19.66 27.91 0.59
C ASN A 390 -18.59 28.87 0.06
N VAL A 391 -17.31 28.63 0.40
CA VAL A 391 -16.17 29.41 -0.14
C VAL A 391 -16.10 29.26 -1.66
N ARG A 392 -16.24 28.04 -2.19
CA ARG A 392 -16.24 27.80 -3.65
C ARG A 392 -17.33 28.59 -4.36
N LYS A 393 -18.54 28.67 -3.80
CA LYS A 393 -19.63 29.51 -4.34
C LYS A 393 -19.28 31.00 -4.33
N LYS A 394 -18.63 31.49 -3.27
CA LYS A 394 -18.17 32.90 -3.18
C LYS A 394 -17.09 33.19 -4.23
N VAL A 395 -16.09 32.33 -4.38
CA VAL A 395 -15.04 32.45 -5.42
C VAL A 395 -15.66 32.49 -6.83
N GLY A 396 -16.64 31.62 -7.11
CA GLY A 396 -17.35 31.63 -8.39
C GLY A 396 -18.15 32.92 -8.67
N LYS A 397 -18.63 33.62 -7.64
CA LYS A 397 -19.22 34.97 -7.79
C LYS A 397 -18.14 36.01 -8.10
N ILE A 398 -17.01 35.97 -7.40
CA ILE A 398 -15.88 36.87 -7.64
C ILE A 398 -15.34 36.73 -9.07
N SER A 399 -15.15 35.50 -9.56
CA SER A 399 -14.69 35.28 -10.94
C SER A 399 -15.61 35.89 -12.00
N ARG A 400 -16.94 35.85 -11.80
CA ARG A 400 -17.89 36.50 -12.71
C ARG A 400 -17.74 38.02 -12.68
N ASN A 401 -17.69 38.61 -11.49
CA ASN A 401 -17.47 40.05 -11.36
C ASN A 401 -16.15 40.50 -12.00
N VAL A 402 -15.08 39.71 -11.89
CA VAL A 402 -13.79 40.00 -12.54
C VAL A 402 -13.90 39.96 -14.06
N ALA A 403 -14.67 39.01 -14.62
CA ALA A 403 -14.93 38.95 -16.05
C ALA A 403 -15.70 40.20 -16.54
N ASP A 404 -16.72 40.63 -15.80
CA ASP A 404 -17.49 41.83 -16.11
C ASP A 404 -16.60 43.09 -16.09
N VAL A 405 -15.74 43.24 -15.07
CA VAL A 405 -14.78 44.34 -15.01
C VAL A 405 -13.81 44.30 -16.20
N LYS A 406 -13.34 43.12 -16.59
CA LYS A 406 -12.44 42.97 -17.74
C LYS A 406 -13.10 43.40 -19.05
N GLN A 407 -14.40 43.10 -19.23
CA GLN A 407 -15.17 43.56 -20.38
C GLN A 407 -15.30 45.09 -20.37
N ASN A 408 -15.71 45.68 -19.24
CA ASN A 408 -15.83 47.13 -19.10
C ASN A 408 -14.51 47.86 -19.39
N VAL A 409 -13.37 47.31 -18.96
CA VAL A 409 -12.03 47.86 -19.28
C VAL A 409 -11.74 47.80 -20.79
N GLY A 410 -12.16 46.72 -21.46
CA GLY A 410 -12.08 46.58 -22.91
C GLY A 410 -12.90 47.66 -23.62
N ASP A 411 -14.15 47.87 -23.22
CA ASP A 411 -15.04 48.88 -23.79
C ASP A 411 -14.47 50.29 -23.61
N VAL A 412 -13.92 50.60 -22.42
CA VAL A 412 -13.24 51.89 -22.18
C VAL A 412 -12.00 52.04 -23.06
N HIS A 413 -11.23 50.96 -23.28
CA HIS A 413 -10.05 51.00 -24.15
C HIS A 413 -10.43 51.34 -25.60
N GLU A 414 -11.53 50.78 -26.11
CA GLU A 414 -12.06 51.06 -27.43
C GLU A 414 -12.52 52.52 -27.55
N GLN A 415 -13.30 53.02 -26.58
CA GLN A 415 -13.71 54.43 -26.54
C GLN A 415 -12.52 55.40 -26.52
N VAL A 416 -11.46 55.09 -25.76
CA VAL A 416 -10.22 55.89 -25.75
C VAL A 416 -9.55 55.86 -27.13
N GLY A 417 -9.60 54.73 -27.84
CA GLY A 417 -9.16 54.58 -29.22
C GLY A 417 -9.90 55.52 -30.17
N ASP A 418 -11.23 55.56 -30.09
CA ASP A 418 -12.09 56.45 -30.87
C ASP A 418 -11.77 57.91 -30.61
N VAL A 419 -11.70 58.32 -29.33
CA VAL A 419 -11.33 59.68 -28.93
C VAL A 419 -9.97 60.07 -29.51
N LYS A 420 -8.99 59.16 -29.47
CA LYS A 420 -7.65 59.40 -30.05
C LYS A 420 -7.72 59.60 -31.56
N GLN A 421 -8.61 58.91 -32.27
CA GLN A 421 -8.84 59.12 -33.70
C GLN A 421 -9.51 60.46 -33.98
N THR A 422 -10.53 60.83 -33.21
CA THR A 422 -11.18 62.15 -33.31
C THR A 422 -10.17 63.27 -33.10
N ILE A 423 -9.27 63.15 -32.11
CA ILE A 423 -8.19 64.12 -31.88
C ILE A 423 -7.27 64.25 -33.09
N ARG A 424 -6.91 63.14 -33.78
CA ARG A 424 -6.12 63.20 -35.01
C ARG A 424 -6.85 63.98 -36.12
N ASN A 425 -8.13 63.69 -36.31
CA ASN A 425 -8.96 64.36 -37.32
C ASN A 425 -9.06 65.87 -37.03
N VAL A 426 -9.32 66.25 -35.77
CA VAL A 426 -9.35 67.66 -35.34
C VAL A 426 -7.99 68.33 -35.57
N LYS A 427 -6.89 67.66 -35.22
CA LYS A 427 -5.54 68.19 -35.44
C LYS A 427 -5.26 68.45 -36.93
N GLN A 428 -5.77 67.60 -37.82
CA GLN A 428 -5.64 67.78 -39.26
C GLN A 428 -6.47 68.96 -39.76
N LEU A 429 -7.73 69.07 -39.35
CA LEU A 429 -8.58 70.23 -39.65
C LEU A 429 -7.96 71.55 -39.17
N VAL A 430 -7.38 71.57 -37.97
CA VAL A 430 -6.65 72.75 -37.46
C VAL A 430 -5.45 73.08 -38.36
N GLY A 431 -4.75 72.06 -38.88
CA GLY A 431 -3.69 72.23 -39.88
C GLY A 431 -4.19 72.85 -41.19
N ASP A 432 -5.32 72.36 -41.69
CA ASP A 432 -5.97 72.87 -42.91
C ASP A 432 -6.42 74.32 -42.72
N VAL A 433 -7.06 74.64 -41.59
CA VAL A 433 -7.44 76.02 -41.22
C VAL A 433 -6.20 76.93 -41.17
N LYS A 434 -5.09 76.46 -40.60
CA LYS A 434 -3.84 77.22 -40.56
C LYS A 434 -3.28 77.50 -41.96
N GLN A 435 -3.38 76.54 -42.88
CA GLN A 435 -3.03 76.76 -44.29
C GLN A 435 -3.94 77.81 -44.94
N HIS A 436 -5.27 77.70 -44.79
CA HIS A 436 -6.21 78.68 -45.33
C HIS A 436 -5.94 80.10 -44.80
N LEU A 437 -5.62 80.23 -43.51
CA LEU A 437 -5.27 81.53 -42.91
C LEU A 437 -3.99 82.13 -43.53
N THR A 438 -3.03 81.28 -43.91
CA THR A 438 -1.80 81.70 -44.60
C THR A 438 -2.09 82.17 -46.03
N ILE A 439 -3.04 81.52 -46.72
CA ILE A 439 -3.49 81.95 -48.06
C ILE A 439 -4.18 83.31 -47.98
N LEU A 440 -5.10 83.51 -47.03
CA LEU A 440 -5.77 84.80 -46.80
C LEU A 440 -4.79 85.92 -46.45
N GLN A 441 -3.71 85.62 -45.71
CA GLN A 441 -2.67 86.60 -45.41
C GLN A 441 -1.81 86.97 -46.64
N ASN A 442 -1.77 86.12 -47.68
CA ASN A 442 -0.99 86.34 -48.90
C ASN A 442 -1.82 86.88 -50.08
N GLU A 443 -3.15 86.97 -49.96
CA GLU A 443 -4.00 87.60 -50.98
C GLU A 443 -3.81 89.13 -50.99
N ALA A 444 -3.02 89.61 -51.95
CA ALA A 444 -2.71 91.02 -52.21
C ALA A 444 -3.94 91.93 -52.50
N GLY A 445 -5.14 91.36 -52.69
CA GLY A 445 -6.34 92.10 -53.10
C GLY A 445 -6.87 93.09 -52.06
N VAL A 446 -6.86 92.74 -50.76
CA VAL A 446 -7.42 93.62 -49.71
C VAL A 446 -6.50 94.81 -49.43
N LYS A 447 -5.18 94.61 -49.51
CA LYS A 447 -4.19 95.69 -49.34
C LYS A 447 -4.23 96.71 -50.48
N GLN A 448 -4.46 96.24 -51.71
CA GLN A 448 -4.63 97.08 -52.89
C GLN A 448 -5.91 97.91 -52.80
N GLN A 449 -7.06 97.30 -52.43
CA GLN A 449 -8.34 98.01 -52.29
C GLN A 449 -8.33 99.08 -51.19
N VAL A 450 -7.66 98.83 -50.05
CA VAL A 450 -7.47 99.85 -49.00
C VAL A 450 -6.54 100.98 -49.48
N GLY A 451 -5.53 100.66 -50.31
CA GLY A 451 -4.69 101.65 -50.99
C GLY A 451 -5.50 102.55 -51.93
N ASP A 452 -6.31 101.96 -52.79
CA ASP A 452 -7.14 102.68 -53.77
C ASP A 452 -8.20 103.56 -53.07
N VAL A 453 -8.80 103.09 -51.96
CA VAL A 453 -9.73 103.88 -51.15
C VAL A 453 -9.02 105.06 -50.47
N LYS A 454 -7.79 104.88 -49.99
CA LYS A 454 -6.99 105.96 -49.39
C LYS A 454 -6.66 107.04 -50.41
N THR A 455 -6.24 106.67 -51.62
CA THR A 455 -5.98 107.61 -52.72
C THR A 455 -7.25 108.37 -53.14
N ASN A 456 -8.39 107.69 -53.18
CA ASN A 456 -9.68 108.34 -53.47
C ASN A 456 -10.10 109.35 -52.38
N LEU A 457 -9.80 109.07 -51.11
CA LEU A 457 -10.05 109.99 -49.98
C LEU A 457 -9.16 111.24 -50.04
N GLU A 458 -7.89 111.10 -50.45
CA GLU A 458 -6.99 112.24 -50.67
C GLU A 458 -7.50 113.15 -51.80
N ILE A 459 -7.96 112.57 -52.92
CA ILE A 459 -8.57 113.34 -54.03
C ILE A 459 -9.86 114.06 -53.58
N LEU A 460 -10.67 113.43 -52.72
CA LEU A 460 -11.89 114.03 -52.20
C LEU A 460 -11.58 115.17 -51.22
N HIS A 461 -10.55 115.00 -50.38
CA HIS A 461 -10.08 116.02 -49.47
C HIS A 461 -9.60 117.27 -50.24
N ASP A 462 -8.82 117.09 -51.32
CA ASP A 462 -8.38 118.20 -52.18
C ASP A 462 -9.56 118.91 -52.85
N LYS A 463 -10.57 118.17 -53.32
CA LYS A 463 -11.80 118.76 -53.89
C LYS A 463 -12.61 119.55 -52.85
N VAL A 464 -12.70 119.06 -51.62
CA VAL A 464 -13.37 119.76 -50.50
C VAL A 464 -12.61 121.03 -50.11
N ASP A 465 -11.27 121.03 -50.17
CA ASP A 465 -10.46 122.22 -49.91
C ASP A 465 -10.58 123.28 -51.01
N VAL A 466 -10.74 122.86 -52.26
CA VAL A 466 -11.10 123.76 -53.39
C VAL A 466 -12.49 124.36 -53.18
N LEU A 467 -13.47 123.57 -52.72
CA LEU A 467 -14.82 124.05 -52.43
C LEU A 467 -14.88 125.00 -51.22
N LYS A 468 -14.04 124.81 -50.18
CA LYS A 468 -13.95 125.73 -49.03
C LYS A 468 -13.29 127.08 -49.38
N LYS A 469 -12.42 127.13 -50.38
CA LYS A 469 -11.76 128.38 -50.83
C LYS A 469 -12.57 129.12 -51.92
N GLY A 470 -13.53 128.45 -52.56
CA GLY A 470 -14.45 129.01 -53.55
C GLY A 470 -15.70 129.63 -52.93
N LYS A 471 -15.72 130.97 -52.86
CA LYS A 471 -16.79 131.86 -52.34
C LYS A 471 -18.19 131.71 -53.00
N MET A 472 -18.85 130.54 -52.98
CA MET A 472 -20.06 130.27 -53.79
C MET A 472 -21.42 130.15 -53.04
N PHE A 473 -21.50 130.20 -51.71
CA PHE A 473 -22.74 129.80 -50.99
C PHE A 473 -23.51 130.83 -50.13
N ASP A 474 -23.20 132.14 -50.17
CA ASP A 474 -23.85 133.10 -49.25
C ASP A 474 -24.82 134.11 -49.89
N LYS A 475 -25.17 134.03 -51.18
CA LYS A 475 -25.96 135.12 -51.84
C LYS A 475 -27.00 134.69 -52.87
N LEU A 476 -27.63 133.53 -52.68
CA LEU A 476 -28.85 133.12 -53.39
C LEU A 476 -29.93 132.67 -52.38
N PHE A 477 -30.31 133.59 -51.49
CA PHE A 477 -31.47 133.42 -50.59
C PHE A 477 -32.22 134.75 -50.44
N ASN A 478 -32.92 135.22 -51.48
CA ASN A 478 -34.28 135.73 -51.30
C ASN A 478 -35.00 136.08 -52.60
N ILE A 479 -36.26 135.64 -52.61
CA ILE A 479 -37.30 135.77 -53.61
C ILE A 479 -37.97 137.16 -53.52
N GLN A 480 -38.48 137.61 -54.66
CA GLN A 480 -39.17 138.88 -54.94
C GLN A 480 -40.25 139.28 -53.91
N CYS A 481 -40.19 140.53 -53.46
CA CYS A 481 -41.37 141.34 -53.14
C CYS A 481 -41.38 142.56 -54.07
N TYR A 482 -42.58 142.89 -54.55
CA TYR A 482 -42.91 143.82 -55.62
C TYR A 482 -42.22 145.21 -55.58
N HIS A 483 -41.99 145.75 -56.79
CA HIS A 483 -41.49 147.09 -57.16
C HIS A 483 -39.97 147.34 -57.13
N GLY A 484 -39.38 147.38 -58.33
CA GLY A 484 -38.25 148.28 -58.65
C GLY A 484 -36.84 147.74 -58.39
N ILE A 485 -36.28 147.10 -59.41
CA ILE A 485 -34.90 147.32 -59.92
C ILE A 485 -33.75 147.34 -58.86
N THR A 486 -32.97 146.25 -58.91
CA THR A 486 -31.49 146.17 -58.71
C THR A 486 -30.91 145.93 -57.30
N LEU A 487 -30.53 144.66 -57.09
CA LEU A 487 -29.22 144.15 -56.62
C LEU A 487 -28.40 144.97 -55.60
N LYS A 488 -28.10 144.38 -54.43
CA LYS A 488 -26.75 143.86 -54.05
C LYS A 488 -26.67 143.32 -52.60
N LEU A 489 -26.56 141.98 -52.48
CA LEU A 489 -25.36 141.25 -52.00
C LEU A 489 -24.55 141.77 -50.75
N CYS A 490 -24.61 141.11 -49.56
CA CYS A 490 -23.48 140.85 -48.57
C CYS A 490 -23.95 140.06 -47.32
N ARG A 491 -23.79 138.72 -47.25
CA ARG A 491 -22.64 137.89 -46.76
C ARG A 491 -22.32 138.00 -45.26
N ILE A 492 -22.51 136.91 -44.50
CA ILE A 492 -21.46 136.07 -43.85
C ILE A 492 -21.97 134.63 -43.89
#